data_AF-A0A7Y5X1B6-F1
#
_entry.id   AF-A0A7Y5X1B6-F1
#
_cell.length_a   1.000
_cell.length_b   1.000
_cell.length_c   1.000
_cell.angle_alpha   90.00
_cell.angle_beta   90.00
_cell.angle_gamma   90.00
#
_symmetry.space_group_name_H-M   'P 1'
#
loop_
_entity.id
_entity.type
_entity.pdbx_description
1 polymer ?
#
loop_
_entity_poly.entity_id
_entity_poly.type
_entity_poly.pdbx_seq_one_letter_code
_entity_poly.pdbx_strand_id
1 'polypeptide(L)'
;MPSDAAIAWAAGLFEGEGTITQIKRSRAFFDLQVAMTHTDEDVIRRFDAIVGRGRIYGPYLPPSHGDRRNPFWRWMALGDAGHEVLELLGPWLLARRRAQARRQGVVLDEEAQQQI
;
A
#
# COMPACT_ATOMS: atom_id res chain seq x y z
N MET A 1 2.03 18.43 -2.94
CA MET A 1 2.29 17.17 -3.66
C MET A 1 3.64 16.65 -3.21
N PRO A 2 3.77 15.36 -2.87
CA PRO A 2 5.06 14.74 -2.56
C PRO A 2 5.99 14.82 -3.79
N SER A 3 7.31 14.82 -3.57
CA SER A 3 8.28 14.76 -4.66
C SER A 3 8.37 13.36 -5.27
N ASP A 4 8.85 13.26 -6.50
CA ASP A 4 9.09 11.99 -7.19
C ASP A 4 9.95 11.03 -6.37
N ALA A 5 11.03 11.53 -5.76
CA ALA A 5 11.88 10.73 -4.87
C ALA A 5 11.12 10.18 -3.64
N ALA A 6 10.18 10.95 -3.10
CA ALA A 6 9.35 10.49 -1.98
C ALA A 6 8.35 9.41 -2.44
N ILE A 7 7.73 9.59 -3.61
CA ILE A 7 6.82 8.60 -4.20
C ILE A 7 7.59 7.31 -4.54
N ALA A 8 8.78 7.42 -5.13
CA ALA A 8 9.66 6.29 -5.43
C ALA A 8 10.06 5.52 -4.16
N TRP A 9 10.39 6.24 -3.09
CA TRP A 9 10.67 5.63 -1.78
C TRP A 9 9.45 4.84 -1.25
N ALA A 10 8.26 5.44 -1.31
CA ALA A 10 7.03 4.76 -0.87
C ALA A 10 6.70 3.54 -1.76
N ALA A 11 6.91 3.64 -3.07
CA ALA A 11 6.71 2.53 -4.00
C ALA A 11 7.68 1.38 -3.74
N GLY A 12 8.96 1.67 -3.47
CA GLY A 12 9.97 0.68 -3.13
C GLY A 12 9.64 -0.05 -1.82
N LEU A 13 9.20 0.68 -0.80
CA LEU A 13 8.71 0.09 0.46
C LEU A 13 7.49 -0.81 0.22
N PHE A 14 6.51 -0.32 -0.56
CA PHE A 14 5.32 -1.08 -0.92
C PHE A 14 5.65 -2.33 -1.77
N GLU A 15 6.72 -2.30 -2.57
CA GLU A 15 7.18 -3.46 -3.33
C GLU A 15 7.57 -4.63 -2.41
N GLY A 16 8.23 -4.34 -1.28
CA GLY A 16 8.63 -5.32 -0.29
C GLY A 16 7.49 -5.77 0.63
N GLU A 17 6.71 -4.83 1.16
CA GLU A 17 5.81 -5.10 2.29
C GLU A 17 4.32 -4.96 1.97
N GLY A 18 4.01 -4.33 0.84
CA GLY A 18 2.66 -4.03 0.43
C GLY A 18 1.87 -5.27 0.04
N THR A 19 0.56 -5.17 0.12
CA THR A 19 -0.39 -6.19 -0.34
C THR A 19 -1.53 -5.52 -1.12
N ILE A 20 -1.90 -6.13 -2.25
CA ILE A 20 -3.06 -5.73 -3.05
C ILE A 20 -4.04 -6.91 -3.06
N THR A 21 -5.20 -6.76 -2.45
CA THR A 21 -6.20 -7.83 -2.32
C THR A 21 -7.60 -7.31 -2.67
N GLN A 22 -8.54 -8.22 -2.89
CA GLN A 22 -9.96 -7.90 -2.86
C GLN A 22 -10.52 -8.28 -1.51
N ILE A 23 -11.35 -7.41 -0.95
CA ILE A 23 -12.15 -7.74 0.21
C ILE A 23 -13.63 -7.75 -0.17
N LYS A 24 -14.36 -8.71 0.38
CA LYS A 24 -15.79 -8.80 0.15
C LYS A 24 -16.50 -7.69 0.94
N ARG A 25 -17.05 -6.70 0.25
CA ARG A 25 -17.86 -5.62 0.86
C ARG A 25 -19.29 -6.10 1.12
N SER A 26 -19.84 -6.89 0.20
CA SER A 26 -21.19 -7.46 0.32
C SER A 26 -21.31 -8.79 -0.42
N ARG A 27 -22.52 -9.38 -0.49
CA ARG A 27 -22.75 -10.65 -1.21
C ARG A 27 -22.33 -10.62 -2.68
N ALA A 28 -22.43 -9.46 -3.34
CA ALA A 28 -22.17 -9.29 -4.77
C ALA A 28 -21.01 -8.33 -5.12
N PHE A 29 -20.45 -7.61 -4.13
CA PHE A 29 -19.45 -6.57 -4.37
C PHE A 29 -18.15 -6.83 -3.61
N PHE A 30 -17.03 -6.69 -4.32
CA PHE A 30 -15.67 -6.72 -3.78
C PHE A 30 -15.06 -5.32 -3.90
N ASP A 31 -14.37 -4.89 -2.85
CA ASP A 31 -13.58 -3.66 -2.87
C ASP A 31 -12.10 -4.00 -2.98
N LEU A 32 -11.36 -3.15 -3.68
CA LEU A 32 -9.90 -3.16 -3.64
C LEU A 32 -9.42 -2.84 -2.22
N GLN A 33 -8.46 -3.62 -1.73
CA GLN A 33 -7.70 -3.33 -0.53
C GLN A 33 -6.22 -3.22 -0.89
N VAL A 34 -5.62 -2.10 -0.48
CA VAL A 34 -4.18 -1.89 -0.50
C VAL A 34 -3.76 -1.77 0.96
N ALA A 35 -2.80 -2.59 1.39
CA ALA A 35 -2.40 -2.62 2.79
C ALA A 35 -0.89 -2.83 2.94
N MET A 36 -0.36 -2.41 4.08
CA MET A 36 1.03 -2.63 4.48
C MET A 36 1.08 -2.81 6.00
N THR A 37 2.05 -3.58 6.49
CA THR A 37 2.20 -3.85 7.94
C THR A 37 3.68 -3.80 8.30
N HIS A 38 4.02 -3.01 9.32
CA HIS A 38 5.39 -2.83 9.80
C HIS A 38 5.41 -2.77 11.32
N THR A 39 6.53 -3.16 11.92
CA THR A 39 6.80 -2.99 13.36
C THR A 39 7.32 -1.61 13.74
N ASP A 40 7.54 -0.72 12.77
CA ASP A 40 8.16 0.58 12.98
C ASP A 40 7.14 1.65 12.58
N GLU A 41 6.70 2.40 13.58
CA GLU A 41 5.58 3.34 13.45
C GLU A 41 5.94 4.52 12.52
N ASP A 42 7.16 5.01 12.61
CA ASP A 42 7.65 6.14 11.82
C ASP A 42 7.69 5.81 10.32
N VAL A 43 8.07 4.58 9.96
CA VAL A 43 8.05 4.09 8.57
C VAL A 43 6.62 4.09 8.01
N ILE A 44 5.67 3.50 8.74
CA ILE A 44 4.24 3.49 8.35
C ILE A 44 3.69 4.92 8.24
N ARG A 45 4.01 5.80 9.19
CA ARG A 45 3.54 7.19 9.18
C ARG A 45 4.13 8.01 8.03
N ARG A 46 5.41 7.79 7.71
CA ARG A 46 6.05 8.42 6.55
C ARG A 46 5.40 7.95 5.25
N PHE A 47 5.12 6.66 5.12
CA PHE A 47 4.41 6.11 3.96
C PHE A 47 3.02 6.76 3.82
N ASP A 48 2.22 6.78 4.89
CA ASP A 48 0.89 7.39 4.93
C ASP A 48 0.92 8.88 4.55
N ALA A 49 1.89 9.64 5.06
CA ALA A 49 2.06 11.05 4.74
C ALA A 49 2.41 11.29 3.26
N ILE A 50 3.17 10.39 2.62
CA ILE A 50 3.53 10.48 1.21
C ILE A 50 2.32 10.14 0.32
N VAL A 51 1.63 9.03 0.61
CA VAL A 51 0.50 8.60 -0.23
C VAL A 51 -0.77 9.43 0.02
N GLY A 52 -0.88 10.06 1.19
CA GLY A 52 -1.96 11.00 1.54
C GLY A 52 -3.36 10.39 1.54
N ARG A 53 -3.45 9.06 1.62
CA ARG A 53 -4.66 8.24 1.55
C ARG A 53 -4.55 7.05 2.48
N GLY A 54 -5.70 6.46 2.82
CA GLY A 54 -5.78 5.31 3.71
C GLY A 54 -5.92 5.69 5.19
N ARG A 55 -5.69 4.70 6.05
CA ARG A 55 -5.76 4.81 7.51
C ARG A 55 -4.72 3.91 8.15
N ILE A 56 -4.09 4.41 9.21
CA ILE A 56 -3.21 3.64 10.09
C ILE A 56 -4.03 3.07 11.24
N TYR A 57 -3.76 1.81 11.57
CA TYR A 57 -4.33 1.06 12.66
C TYR A 57 -3.25 0.46 13.54
N GLY A 58 -3.59 0.18 14.80
CA GLY A 58 -2.70 -0.37 15.81
C GLY A 58 -2.23 0.67 16.83
N PRO A 59 -1.15 0.38 17.58
CA PRO A 59 -0.39 -0.87 17.53
C PRO A 59 -1.24 -2.11 17.88
N TYR A 60 -1.03 -3.19 17.16
CA TYR A 60 -1.62 -4.50 17.43
C TYR A 60 -0.57 -5.44 18.03
N LEU A 61 -1.04 -6.38 18.86
CA LEU A 61 -0.23 -7.47 19.40
C LEU A 61 -0.52 -8.77 18.63
N PRO A 62 0.49 -9.56 18.21
CA PRO A 62 0.27 -10.80 17.48
C PRO A 62 -0.50 -11.86 18.30
N PRO A 63 -1.51 -12.56 17.74
CA PRO A 63 -2.46 -13.36 18.53
C PRO A 63 -1.98 -14.65 19.22
N SER A 64 -0.69 -15.03 19.22
CA SER A 64 -0.35 -16.41 19.62
C SER A 64 1.04 -16.71 20.20
N HIS A 65 1.91 -15.73 20.50
CA HIS A 65 3.27 -16.05 20.97
C HIS A 65 3.76 -15.29 22.23
N GLY A 66 2.84 -14.77 23.04
CA GLY A 66 3.17 -14.08 24.31
C GLY A 66 3.87 -12.73 24.10
N ASP A 67 4.26 -12.08 25.21
CA ASP A 67 4.81 -10.71 25.29
C ASP A 67 6.15 -10.48 24.55
N ARG A 68 6.61 -11.44 23.73
CA ARG A 68 7.94 -11.44 23.10
C ARG A 68 7.98 -10.96 21.65
N ARG A 69 6.84 -10.65 21.04
CA ARG A 69 6.81 -10.04 19.70
C ARG A 69 6.53 -8.55 19.78
N ASN A 70 7.23 -7.79 18.95
CA ASN A 70 7.02 -6.36 18.82
C ASN A 70 5.58 -6.07 18.36
N PRO A 71 4.97 -4.99 18.88
CA PRO A 71 3.74 -4.47 18.32
C PRO A 71 3.94 -4.12 16.84
N PHE A 72 2.85 -4.15 16.08
CA PHE A 72 2.87 -3.76 14.68
C PHE A 72 1.74 -2.79 14.34
N TRP A 73 1.99 -1.96 13.35
CA TRP A 73 1.03 -1.03 12.77
C TRP A 73 0.62 -1.54 11.41
N ARG A 74 -0.65 -1.29 11.06
CA ARG A 74 -1.19 -1.65 9.77
C ARG A 74 -1.73 -0.41 9.09
N TRP A 75 -1.24 -0.10 7.91
CA TRP A 75 -1.84 0.90 7.03
C TRP A 75 -2.76 0.21 6.02
N MET A 76 -3.89 0.84 5.68
CA MET A 76 -4.85 0.32 4.71
C MET A 76 -5.59 1.43 3.96
N ALA A 77 -5.73 1.26 2.65
CA ALA A 77 -6.65 2.01 1.79
C ALA A 77 -7.63 1.05 1.10
N LEU A 78 -8.90 1.46 1.00
CA LEU A 78 -10.01 0.65 0.47
C LEU A 78 -10.72 1.37 -0.66
N GLY A 79 -11.25 0.60 -1.62
CA GLY A 79 -12.00 1.13 -2.76
C GLY A 79 -11.18 2.19 -3.51
N ASP A 80 -11.80 3.33 -3.80
CA ASP A 80 -11.20 4.45 -4.54
C ASP A 80 -9.85 4.91 -3.96
N ALA A 81 -9.73 4.95 -2.62
CA ALA A 81 -8.46 5.31 -1.98
C ALA A 81 -7.34 4.31 -2.32
N GLY A 82 -7.67 3.03 -2.51
CA GLY A 82 -6.72 2.02 -3.00
C GLY A 82 -6.34 2.23 -4.46
N HIS A 83 -7.29 2.64 -5.30
CA HIS A 83 -7.03 2.97 -6.71
C HIS A 83 -6.08 4.17 -6.81
N GLU A 84 -6.39 5.26 -6.11
CA GLU A 84 -5.57 6.49 -6.09
C GLU A 84 -4.13 6.22 -5.60
N VAL A 85 -3.97 5.36 -4.59
CA VAL A 85 -2.63 4.97 -4.12
C VAL A 85 -1.87 4.18 -5.18
N LEU A 86 -2.51 3.21 -5.84
CA LEU A 86 -1.83 2.40 -6.86
C LEU A 86 -1.53 3.20 -8.12
N GLU A 87 -2.36 4.17 -8.47
CA GLU A 87 -2.10 5.13 -9.54
C GLU A 87 -0.88 6.00 -9.21
N LEU A 88 -0.83 6.59 -8.01
CA LEU A 88 0.31 7.38 -7.52
C LEU A 88 1.63 6.60 -7.54
N LEU A 89 1.62 5.36 -7.02
CA LEU A 89 2.82 4.53 -6.94
C LEU A 89 3.17 3.85 -8.27
N GLY A 90 2.18 3.65 -9.15
CA GLY A 90 2.24 2.87 -10.39
C GLY A 90 3.46 3.12 -11.27
N PRO A 91 3.81 4.38 -11.56
CA PRO A 91 5.06 4.79 -12.17
C PRO A 91 6.31 4.03 -11.71
N TRP A 92 6.43 3.81 -10.40
CA TRP A 92 7.62 3.26 -9.74
C TRP A 92 7.49 1.78 -9.35
N LEU A 93 6.30 1.18 -9.54
CA LEU A 93 6.08 -0.24 -9.25
C LEU A 93 6.70 -1.13 -10.34
N LEU A 94 7.12 -2.33 -9.95
CA LEU A 94 7.67 -3.31 -10.89
C LEU A 94 6.56 -4.15 -11.54
N ALA A 95 6.94 -4.90 -12.56
CA ALA A 95 6.01 -5.63 -13.44
C ALA A 95 4.98 -6.48 -12.69
N ARG A 96 5.38 -7.18 -11.61
CA ARG A 96 4.49 -8.05 -10.83
C ARG A 96 3.34 -7.27 -10.18
N ARG A 97 3.64 -6.16 -9.50
CA ARG A 97 2.61 -5.37 -8.81
C ARG A 97 1.79 -4.52 -9.77
N ARG A 98 2.39 -4.01 -10.85
CA ARG A 98 1.63 -3.37 -11.94
C ARG A 98 0.61 -4.33 -12.55
N ALA A 99 1.00 -5.57 -12.83
CA ALA A 99 0.07 -6.59 -13.32
C ALA A 99 -1.03 -6.93 -12.30
N GLN A 100 -0.69 -6.98 -11.00
CA GLN A 100 -1.67 -7.19 -9.94
C GLN A 100 -2.68 -6.06 -9.85
N ALA A 101 -2.23 -4.80 -9.85
CA ALA A 101 -3.08 -3.61 -9.84
C ALA A 101 -4.02 -3.57 -11.06
N ARG A 102 -3.51 -3.85 -12.27
CA ARG A 102 -4.33 -3.94 -13.49
C ARG A 102 -5.41 -5.01 -13.41
N ARG A 103 -5.12 -6.18 -12.80
CA ARG A 103 -6.16 -7.21 -12.54
C ARG A 103 -7.26 -6.74 -11.59
N GLN A 104 -7.00 -5.71 -10.79
CA GLN A 104 -7.99 -5.06 -9.93
C GLN A 104 -8.71 -3.88 -10.61
N GLY A 105 -8.47 -3.67 -11.92
CA GLY A 105 -9.09 -2.57 -12.66
C GLY A 105 -8.42 -1.21 -12.46
N VAL A 106 -7.23 -1.16 -11.87
CA VAL A 106 -6.46 0.09 -11.78
C VAL A 106 -5.83 0.40 -13.13
N VAL A 107 -6.09 1.59 -13.66
CA VAL A 107 -5.40 2.13 -14.83
C VAL A 107 -4.10 2.77 -14.35
N LEU A 108 -2.97 2.31 -14.87
CA LEU A 108 -1.65 2.81 -14.50
C LEU A 108 -1.00 3.43 -15.73
N ASP A 109 -0.53 4.67 -15.60
CA ASP A 109 0.21 5.35 -16.65
C ASP A 109 1.53 4.64 -16.96
N GLU A 110 1.91 4.64 -18.24
CA GLU A 110 3.09 3.91 -18.73
C GLU A 110 4.38 4.73 -18.65
N GLU A 111 4.32 6.03 -18.35
CA GLU A 111 5.39 6.98 -18.71
C GLU A 111 6.60 7.09 -17.76
N ALA A 112 6.69 6.36 -16.66
CA ALA A 112 7.80 6.55 -15.71
C ALA A 112 9.01 5.63 -15.90
N GLN A 113 9.25 5.13 -17.12
CA GLN A 113 10.39 4.27 -17.42
C GLN A 113 11.67 5.02 -17.84
N GLN A 114 11.83 6.29 -17.51
CA GLN A 114 13.03 7.05 -17.89
C GLN A 114 13.67 7.71 -16.66
N GLN A 115 14.43 6.94 -15.88
CA GLN A 115 15.62 7.36 -15.11
C GLN A 115 15.94 6.32 -14.01
N ILE A 116 16.51 5.19 -14.39
CA ILE A 116 17.43 4.44 -13.53
C ILE A 116 18.67 4.14 -14.37
#